data_AF-A0A1D8AS14-F1
#
_entry.id   AF-A0A1D8AS14-F1
#
_cell.length_a   1.000
_cell.length_b   1.000
_cell.length_c   1.000
_cell.angle_alpha   90.00
_cell.angle_beta   90.00
_cell.angle_gamma   90.00
#
_symmetry.space_group_name_H-M   'P 1'
#
loop_
_entity.id
_entity.type
_entity.pdbx_description
1 polymer ?
#
loop_
_entity_poly.entity_id
_entity_poly.type
_entity_poly.pdbx_seq_one_letter_code
_entity_poly.pdbx_strand_id
1 'polypeptide(L)'
;MNSNNRSLLTVAALLGATAVVFTGCNTTETYTVQVDAIATPTEVGKPAPAAESYHIRTRNPQLDEGSLRYKEVTDYVRTALSGKGMYEAPNAEQADVVIDVDYGMDAPRIKYQTISTPIIHQQPSRMVSQTRTITRVTSTGETITYLVTEQVLVPGSTEFLGIQESIQPVIVYEKFLKLSARTNQEADEGRPAPEVWSVNVSAEDDSQELRKYMPILASATADYIGTNTKESKPVKIKEGDEVVTFIKKGM
;
A
#
# COMPACT_ATOMS: atom_id res chain seq x y z
N MET A 1 62.89 -16.48 43.64
CA MET A 1 62.18 -17.43 44.51
C MET A 1 60.73 -16.96 44.60
N ASN A 2 59.79 -17.78 44.11
CA ASN A 2 58.37 -17.96 44.48
C ASN A 2 57.68 -16.89 45.37
N SER A 3 56.43 -16.49 45.18
CA SER A 3 55.32 -17.03 44.37
C SER A 3 54.08 -16.15 44.53
N ASN A 4 53.19 -16.23 43.53
CA ASN A 4 51.72 -16.16 43.62
C ASN A 4 51.06 -14.82 43.97
N ASN A 5 50.39 -14.11 43.06
CA ASN A 5 49.27 -14.47 42.18
C ASN A 5 47.93 -14.58 42.94
N ARG A 6 47.02 -13.63 42.67
CA ARG A 6 45.53 -13.71 42.61
C ARG A 6 44.80 -12.60 43.39
N SER A 7 44.17 -11.69 42.64
CA SER A 7 42.85 -11.06 42.87
C SER A 7 42.77 -9.89 41.86
N LEU A 8 42.31 -10.02 40.61
CA LEU A 8 41.00 -10.51 40.13
C LEU A 8 39.84 -10.00 41.00
N LEU A 9 39.49 -8.72 40.84
CA LEU A 9 38.15 -8.16 41.01
C LEU A 9 38.20 -6.67 40.63
N THR A 10 37.12 -6.17 40.03
CA THR A 10 36.80 -4.74 39.79
C THR A 10 37.45 -4.00 38.61
N VAL A 11 37.17 -4.40 37.36
CA VAL A 11 36.91 -3.42 36.27
C VAL A 11 35.82 -3.99 35.36
N ALA A 12 34.57 -3.93 35.81
CA ALA A 12 33.40 -4.27 35.01
C ALA A 12 32.31 -3.23 35.28
N ALA A 13 32.56 -2.00 34.85
CA ALA A 13 31.54 -0.96 34.76
C ALA A 13 32.08 0.16 33.86
N LEU A 14 31.21 0.63 32.96
CA LEU A 14 31.34 1.71 31.97
C LEU A 14 31.64 1.30 30.52
N LEU A 15 30.70 1.72 29.68
CA LEU A 15 30.71 1.84 28.22
C LEU A 15 30.17 0.65 27.42
N GLY A 16 29.14 -0.01 27.96
CA GLY A 16 28.03 -0.48 27.13
C GLY A 16 26.91 0.56 27.18
N ALA A 17 26.65 1.26 26.06
CA ALA A 17 25.36 1.88 25.70
C ALA A 17 25.52 2.90 24.54
N THR A 18 25.75 2.42 23.31
CA THR A 18 25.36 3.20 22.12
C THR A 18 25.12 2.29 20.92
N ALA A 19 24.15 1.38 21.06
CA ALA A 19 23.46 0.84 19.90
C ALA A 19 22.23 1.72 19.67
N VAL A 20 22.38 2.77 18.87
CA VAL A 20 21.26 3.54 18.36
C VAL A 20 20.53 2.63 17.38
N VAL A 21 19.54 1.90 17.88
CA VAL A 21 18.59 1.19 17.04
C VAL A 21 17.74 2.27 16.37
N PHE A 22 18.11 2.64 15.15
CA PHE A 22 17.21 3.30 14.22
C PHE A 22 16.07 2.33 13.90
N THR A 23 15.09 2.22 14.80
CA THR A 23 13.76 1.77 14.43
C THR A 23 13.16 2.90 13.60
N GLY A 24 13.49 2.94 12.31
CA GLY A 24 12.72 3.72 11.36
C GLY A 24 11.27 3.29 11.51
N CYS A 25 10.36 4.25 11.68
CA CYS A 25 8.96 4.00 11.43
C CYS A 25 8.86 3.48 9.99
N ASN A 26 8.75 2.17 9.81
CA ASN A 26 8.25 1.60 8.56
C ASN A 26 6.79 2.04 8.47
N THR A 27 6.55 3.22 7.91
CA THR A 27 5.27 3.60 7.35
C THR A 27 5.06 2.73 6.13
N THR A 28 4.69 1.47 6.38
CA THR A 28 4.43 0.52 5.31
C THR A 28 3.16 0.96 4.61
N GLU A 29 3.31 1.51 3.41
CA GLU A 29 2.18 1.87 2.57
C GLU A 29 1.30 0.64 2.35
N THR A 30 -0.02 0.82 2.46
CA THR A 30 -1.00 -0.23 2.24
C THR A 30 -1.76 0.08 0.97
N TYR A 31 -1.75 -0.87 0.04
CA TYR A 31 -2.44 -0.79 -1.24
C TYR A 31 -3.71 -1.61 -1.21
N THR A 32 -4.78 -1.07 -1.78
CA THR A 32 -5.99 -1.84 -2.03
C THR A 32 -6.00 -2.26 -3.49
N VAL A 33 -5.92 -3.56 -3.74
CA VAL A 33 -5.96 -4.16 -5.07
C VAL A 33 -7.27 -4.90 -5.25
N GLN A 34 -7.82 -4.88 -6.45
CA GLN A 34 -8.96 -5.71 -6.84
C GLN A 34 -8.42 -6.95 -7.55
N VAL A 35 -8.83 -8.13 -7.08
CA VAL A 35 -8.41 -9.42 -7.67
C VAL A 35 -9.64 -10.13 -8.21
N ASP A 36 -9.58 -10.51 -9.48
CA ASP A 36 -10.55 -11.38 -10.13
C ASP A 36 -9.80 -12.58 -10.72
N ALA A 37 -10.14 -13.79 -10.29
CA ALA A 37 -9.52 -15.01 -10.74
C ALA A 37 -10.55 -16.03 -11.19
N ILE A 38 -10.29 -16.61 -12.35
CA ILE A 38 -11.12 -17.62 -12.98
C ILE A 38 -10.23 -18.84 -13.22
N ALA A 39 -10.68 -20.01 -12.79
CA ALA A 39 -10.05 -21.26 -13.13
C ALA A 39 -11.10 -22.18 -13.73
N THR A 40 -10.76 -22.79 -14.87
CA THR A 40 -11.58 -23.80 -15.51
C THR A 40 -11.61 -25.03 -14.60
N PRO A 41 -12.79 -25.54 -14.19
CA PRO A 41 -12.88 -26.79 -13.47
C PRO A 41 -12.27 -27.87 -14.34
N THR A 42 -11.14 -28.43 -13.92
CA THR A 42 -10.67 -29.69 -14.51
C THR A 42 -11.65 -30.76 -14.08
N GLU A 43 -11.86 -31.74 -14.96
CA GLU A 43 -12.90 -32.77 -14.85
C GLU A 43 -13.26 -33.15 -13.40
N VAL A 44 -14.56 -33.28 -13.15
CA VAL A 44 -15.19 -33.62 -11.85
C VAL A 44 -14.28 -34.53 -11.01
N GLY A 45 -13.62 -33.95 -9.99
CA GLY A 45 -12.77 -34.68 -9.05
C GLY A 45 -11.26 -34.52 -9.21
N LYS A 46 -10.76 -33.74 -10.18
CA LYS A 46 -9.35 -33.33 -10.23
C LYS A 46 -9.20 -31.81 -10.11
N PRO A 47 -8.32 -31.29 -9.24
CA PRO A 47 -7.96 -29.88 -9.25
C PRO A 47 -7.43 -29.48 -10.64
N ALA A 48 -7.50 -28.19 -10.97
CA ALA A 48 -6.82 -27.59 -12.14
C ALA A 48 -5.47 -28.30 -12.36
N PRO A 49 -5.07 -28.68 -13.60
CA PRO A 49 -3.79 -29.35 -13.77
C PRO A 49 -2.75 -28.51 -13.05
N ALA A 50 -2.09 -29.14 -12.07
CA ALA A 50 -0.92 -28.58 -11.45
C ALA A 50 0.14 -28.57 -12.56
N ALA A 51 0.05 -27.57 -13.44
CA ALA A 51 1.01 -27.37 -14.50
C ALA A 51 2.32 -27.07 -13.80
N GLU A 52 3.23 -28.04 -13.81
CA GLU A 52 4.50 -27.91 -13.11
C GLU A 52 5.41 -27.00 -13.91
N SER A 53 5.32 -27.05 -15.25
CA SER A 53 6.13 -26.26 -16.17
C SER A 53 5.32 -25.18 -16.91
N TYR A 54 5.91 -23.99 -17.09
CA TYR A 54 5.30 -22.89 -17.85
C TYR A 54 6.29 -22.17 -18.76
N HIS A 55 5.77 -21.47 -19.76
CA HIS A 55 6.54 -20.50 -20.54
C HIS A 55 5.80 -19.15 -20.58
N ILE A 56 6.51 -18.05 -20.32
CA ILE A 56 5.93 -16.70 -20.32
C ILE A 56 6.11 -16.07 -21.70
N ARG A 57 5.03 -15.47 -22.23
CA ARG A 57 5.08 -14.62 -23.42
C ARG A 57 4.15 -13.42 -23.27
N THR A 58 4.23 -12.45 -24.17
CA THR A 58 3.19 -11.43 -24.29
C THR A 58 2.37 -11.60 -25.55
N ARG A 59 1.05 -11.37 -25.44
CA ARG A 59 0.14 -11.25 -26.58
C ARG A 59 -0.13 -9.80 -26.96
N ASN A 60 0.34 -8.85 -26.15
CA ASN A 60 0.12 -7.44 -26.39
C ASN A 60 1.23 -6.89 -27.31
N PRO A 61 0.91 -6.49 -28.56
CA PRO A 61 1.92 -5.98 -29.50
C PRO A 61 2.52 -4.63 -29.08
N GLN A 62 1.93 -3.95 -28.09
CA GLN A 62 2.48 -2.73 -27.51
C GLN A 62 3.61 -3.01 -26.51
N LEU A 63 3.72 -4.24 -26.02
CA LEU A 63 4.77 -4.66 -25.10
C LEU A 63 5.92 -5.27 -25.90
N ASP A 64 7.09 -4.67 -25.78
CA ASP A 64 8.33 -5.20 -26.34
C ASP A 64 8.96 -6.19 -25.34
N GLU A 65 9.02 -7.46 -25.71
CA GLU A 65 9.64 -8.54 -24.91
C GLU A 65 11.14 -8.30 -24.65
N GLY A 66 11.82 -7.56 -25.54
CA GLY A 66 13.22 -7.19 -25.37
C GLY A 66 13.45 -6.10 -24.32
N SER A 67 12.39 -5.36 -23.97
CA SER A 67 12.49 -4.19 -23.10
C SER A 67 12.84 -4.56 -21.65
N LEU A 68 13.60 -3.69 -20.98
CA LEU A 68 13.94 -3.86 -19.56
C LEU A 68 12.70 -3.90 -18.67
N ARG A 69 11.66 -3.14 -19.03
CA ARG A 69 10.40 -3.10 -18.28
C ARG A 69 9.67 -4.43 -18.35
N TYR A 70 9.59 -5.03 -19.54
CA TYR A 70 8.99 -6.34 -19.69
C TYR A 70 9.74 -7.39 -18.86
N LYS A 71 11.07 -7.43 -18.98
CA LYS A 71 11.92 -8.36 -18.22
C LYS A 71 11.69 -8.24 -16.72
N GLU A 72 11.74 -7.02 -16.18
CA GLU A 72 11.49 -6.76 -14.76
C GLU A 72 10.10 -7.25 -14.30
N VAL A 73 9.04 -6.98 -15.08
CA VAL A 73 7.68 -7.44 -14.74
C VAL A 73 7.58 -8.96 -14.82
N THR A 74 8.16 -9.58 -15.86
CA THR A 74 8.17 -11.04 -15.98
C THR A 74 8.99 -11.71 -14.88
N ASP A 75 10.04 -11.06 -14.37
CA ASP A 75 10.83 -11.57 -13.24
C ASP A 75 9.98 -11.59 -11.95
N TYR A 76 9.14 -10.57 -11.73
CA TYR A 76 8.17 -10.57 -10.62
C TYR A 76 7.15 -11.70 -10.76
N VAL A 77 6.63 -11.92 -11.97
CA VAL A 77 5.68 -13.00 -12.26
C VAL A 77 6.35 -14.37 -12.09
N ARG A 78 7.58 -14.55 -12.58
CA ARG A 78 8.38 -15.78 -12.41
C ARG A 78 8.55 -16.12 -10.94
N THR A 79 8.88 -15.11 -10.13
CA THR A 79 9.04 -15.25 -8.68
C THR A 79 7.73 -15.60 -7.99
N ALA A 80 6.60 -15.02 -8.42
CA ALA A 80 5.28 -15.38 -7.91
C ALA A 80 4.89 -16.83 -8.25
N LEU A 81 5.16 -17.26 -9.48
CA LEU A 81 4.88 -18.62 -9.96
C LEU A 81 5.78 -19.67 -9.29
N SER A 82 7.06 -19.36 -9.08
CA SER A 82 7.98 -20.25 -8.36
C SER A 82 7.61 -20.39 -6.89
N GLY A 83 7.08 -19.34 -6.27
CA GLY A 83 6.46 -19.41 -4.94
C GLY A 83 5.27 -20.37 -4.85
N LYS A 84 4.61 -20.70 -5.98
CA LYS A 84 3.57 -21.73 -6.09
C LYS A 84 4.09 -23.11 -6.51
N GLY A 85 5.41 -23.26 -6.70
CA GLY A 85 6.04 -24.52 -7.09
C GLY A 85 6.08 -24.78 -8.59
N MET A 86 5.72 -23.80 -9.43
CA MET A 86 5.84 -23.91 -10.87
C MET A 86 7.25 -23.51 -11.33
N TYR A 87 7.76 -24.10 -12.41
CA TYR A 87 9.07 -23.78 -12.99
C TYR A 87 8.97 -23.39 -14.47
N GLU A 88 9.90 -22.54 -14.93
CA GLU A 88 9.95 -22.12 -16.33
C GLU A 88 10.56 -23.23 -17.20
N ALA A 89 9.86 -23.62 -18.26
CA ALA A 89 10.31 -24.60 -19.24
C ALA A 89 11.42 -24.00 -20.13
N PRO A 90 12.39 -24.80 -20.61
CA PRO A 90 13.47 -24.31 -21.47
C PRO A 90 12.99 -23.75 -22.81
N ASN A 91 11.87 -24.24 -23.31
CA ASN A 91 11.24 -23.78 -24.55
C ASN A 91 9.71 -23.89 -24.43
N ALA A 92 9.01 -23.16 -25.30
CA ALA A 92 7.56 -23.11 -25.30
C ALA A 92 6.95 -24.49 -25.56
N GLU A 93 7.56 -25.33 -26.39
CA GLU A 93 7.07 -26.64 -26.80
C GLU A 93 7.10 -27.69 -25.68
N GLN A 94 7.98 -27.52 -24.70
CA GLN A 94 8.10 -28.39 -23.52
C GLN A 94 7.27 -27.92 -22.33
N ALA A 95 6.67 -26.73 -22.39
CA ALA A 95 5.84 -26.22 -21.31
C ALA A 95 4.48 -26.92 -21.29
N ASP A 96 3.95 -27.18 -20.09
CA ASP A 96 2.57 -27.66 -19.92
C ASP A 96 1.58 -26.54 -20.25
N VAL A 97 1.90 -25.32 -19.82
CA VAL A 97 1.09 -24.13 -20.04
C VAL A 97 1.91 -22.96 -20.56
N VAL A 98 1.28 -22.15 -21.41
CA VAL A 98 1.81 -20.87 -21.85
C VAL A 98 1.06 -19.75 -21.13
N ILE A 99 1.80 -18.90 -20.42
CA ILE A 99 1.27 -17.79 -19.64
C ILE A 99 1.44 -16.51 -20.45
N ASP A 100 0.33 -15.94 -20.87
CA ASP A 100 0.27 -14.64 -21.50
C ASP A 100 0.23 -13.55 -20.41
N VAL A 101 1.23 -12.66 -20.42
CA VAL A 101 1.34 -11.52 -19.50
C VAL A 101 0.98 -10.22 -20.22
N ASP A 102 0.03 -9.48 -19.63
CA ASP A 102 -0.34 -8.13 -20.04
C ASP A 102 -0.37 -7.20 -18.82
N TYR A 103 0.24 -6.04 -18.93
CA TYR A 103 0.32 -5.07 -17.85
C TYR A 103 0.29 -3.65 -18.39
N GLY A 104 -0.19 -2.73 -17.59
CA GLY A 104 -0.26 -1.34 -18.01
C GLY A 104 -1.04 -0.46 -17.06
N MET A 105 -1.33 0.73 -17.57
CA MET A 105 -2.16 1.72 -16.92
C MET A 105 -3.24 2.15 -17.91
N ASP A 106 -4.49 2.10 -17.48
CA ASP A 106 -5.63 2.52 -18.30
C ASP A 106 -5.72 4.06 -18.39
N ALA A 107 -6.55 4.55 -19.30
CA ALA A 107 -6.81 5.96 -19.46
C ALA A 107 -7.29 6.60 -18.13
N PRO A 108 -6.84 7.83 -17.82
CA PRO A 108 -7.25 8.53 -16.61
C PRO A 108 -8.77 8.70 -16.57
N ARG A 109 -9.36 8.46 -15.40
CA ARG A 109 -10.78 8.67 -15.14
C ARG A 109 -10.96 9.72 -14.04
N ILE A 110 -12.03 10.50 -14.11
CA ILE A 110 -12.38 11.47 -13.07
C ILE A 110 -13.30 10.77 -12.07
N LYS A 111 -12.91 10.74 -10.80
CA LYS A 111 -13.76 10.35 -9.67
C LYS A 111 -14.05 11.56 -8.80
N TYR A 112 -15.29 11.70 -8.38
CA TYR A 112 -15.68 12.73 -7.44
C TYR A 112 -15.51 12.20 -6.02
N GLN A 113 -14.67 12.86 -5.22
CA GLN A 113 -14.45 12.52 -3.82
C GLN A 113 -15.06 13.59 -2.92
N THR A 114 -15.71 13.16 -1.86
CA THR A 114 -16.18 14.07 -0.80
C THR A 114 -15.06 14.29 0.19
N ILE A 115 -14.58 15.52 0.29
CA ILE A 115 -13.54 15.94 1.24
C ILE A 115 -14.21 16.69 2.38
N SER A 116 -13.99 16.22 3.60
CA SER A 116 -14.48 16.83 4.84
C SER A 116 -13.39 17.72 5.43
N THR A 117 -13.54 19.04 5.29
CA THR A 117 -12.59 20.03 5.83
C THR A 117 -13.15 20.64 7.11
N PRO A 118 -12.41 20.66 8.23
CA PRO A 118 -12.87 21.29 9.46
C PRO A 118 -12.87 22.82 9.30
N ILE A 119 -13.96 23.46 9.68
CA ILE A 119 -14.02 24.92 9.79
C ILE A 119 -13.58 25.29 11.22
N ILE A 120 -12.45 25.97 11.33
CA ILE A 120 -11.93 26.51 12.58
C ILE A 120 -12.01 28.04 12.57
N HIS A 121 -12.49 28.62 13.67
CA HIS A 121 -12.45 30.04 13.90
C HIS A 121 -11.43 30.35 14.99
N GLN A 122 -10.46 31.21 14.67
CA GLN A 122 -9.47 31.66 15.62
C GLN A 122 -9.77 33.11 15.98
N GLN A 123 -10.16 33.33 17.23
CA GLN A 123 -10.31 34.67 17.76
C GLN A 123 -9.01 35.06 18.47
N PRO A 124 -8.29 36.10 18.01
CA PRO A 124 -7.05 36.53 18.64
C PRO A 124 -7.33 37.12 20.02
N SER A 125 -6.32 37.08 20.89
CA SER A 125 -6.37 37.77 22.18
C SER A 125 -6.61 39.27 21.96
N ARG A 126 -7.47 39.86 22.79
CA ARG A 126 -7.81 41.28 22.70
C ARG A 126 -7.82 41.94 24.06
N MET A 127 -7.49 43.22 24.09
CA MET A 127 -7.66 44.07 25.27
C MET A 127 -9.07 44.65 25.25
N VAL A 128 -9.80 44.52 26.37
CA VAL A 128 -11.12 45.14 26.55
C VAL A 128 -11.12 46.03 27.78
N SER A 129 -11.75 47.20 27.67
CA SER A 129 -12.02 48.06 28.82
C SER A 129 -13.17 47.47 29.62
N GLN A 130 -12.91 47.03 30.85
CA GLN A 130 -13.94 46.58 31.79
C GLN A 130 -14.10 47.61 32.90
N THR A 131 -15.31 48.14 33.07
CA THR A 131 -15.64 49.01 34.21
C THR A 131 -16.19 48.16 35.35
N ARG A 132 -15.55 48.22 36.53
CA ARG A 132 -16.00 47.55 37.75
C ARG A 132 -16.33 48.59 38.80
N THR A 133 -17.41 48.35 39.52
CA THR A 133 -17.81 49.16 40.67
C THR A 133 -17.10 48.64 41.90
N ILE A 134 -16.21 49.45 42.47
CA ILE A 134 -15.50 49.10 43.71
C ILE A 134 -16.08 49.96 44.83
N THR A 135 -16.57 49.29 45.86
CA THR A 135 -17.10 49.94 47.06
C THR A 135 -16.03 49.91 48.14
N ARG A 136 -15.59 51.08 48.59
CA ARG A 136 -14.62 51.23 49.68
C ARG A 136 -15.30 51.87 50.89
N VAL A 137 -15.24 51.19 52.02
CA VAL A 137 -15.65 51.77 53.30
C VAL A 137 -14.48 52.61 53.82
N THR A 138 -14.73 53.89 54.04
CA THR A 138 -13.76 54.83 54.63
C THR A 138 -13.62 54.59 56.12
N SER A 139 -12.55 55.11 56.73
CA SER A 139 -12.27 54.96 58.18
C SER A 139 -13.34 55.55 59.08
N THR A 140 -14.22 56.39 58.54
CA THR A 140 -15.38 57.02 59.20
C THR A 140 -16.67 56.21 59.08
N GLY A 141 -16.65 55.05 58.39
CA GLY A 141 -17.83 54.20 58.17
C GLY A 141 -18.67 54.58 56.94
N GLU A 142 -18.31 55.63 56.21
CA GLU A 142 -18.99 56.06 55.00
C GLU A 142 -18.58 55.16 53.81
N THR A 143 -19.57 54.75 53.03
CA THR A 143 -19.36 53.85 51.89
C THR A 143 -19.25 54.67 50.62
N ILE A 144 -18.05 54.72 50.03
CA ILE A 144 -17.81 55.43 48.78
C ILE A 144 -17.69 54.40 47.64
N THR A 145 -18.46 54.63 46.58
CA THR A 145 -18.51 53.78 45.40
C THR A 145 -17.76 54.44 44.26
N TYR A 146 -16.73 53.79 43.73
CA TYR A 146 -15.95 54.26 42.58
C TYR A 146 -16.23 53.38 41.36
N LEU A 147 -16.28 54.00 40.19
CA LEU A 147 -16.21 53.31 38.90
C LEU A 147 -14.73 53.25 38.48
N VAL A 148 -14.18 52.06 38.38
CA VAL A 148 -12.80 51.85 37.93
C VAL A 148 -12.84 51.17 36.57
N THR A 149 -12.21 51.79 35.56
CA THR A 149 -12.05 51.21 34.22
C THR A 149 -10.66 50.59 34.11
N GLU A 150 -10.59 49.28 33.89
CA GLU A 150 -9.35 48.53 33.75
C GLU A 150 -9.27 47.90 32.35
N GLN A 151 -8.04 47.76 31.83
CA GLN A 151 -7.80 47.02 30.60
C GLN A 151 -7.59 45.54 30.93
N VAL A 152 -8.51 44.69 30.49
CA VAL A 152 -8.45 43.25 30.74
C VAL A 152 -8.10 42.53 29.45
N LEU A 153 -7.09 41.63 29.51
CA LEU A 153 -6.74 40.75 28.42
C LEU A 153 -7.76 39.62 28.33
N VAL A 154 -8.54 39.59 27.25
CA VAL A 154 -9.34 38.42 26.87
C VAL A 154 -8.44 37.49 26.06
N PRO A 155 -8.15 36.27 26.54
CA PRO A 155 -7.31 35.33 25.79
C PRO A 155 -7.99 34.94 24.49
N GLY A 156 -7.20 34.71 23.45
CA GLY A 156 -7.70 34.19 22.20
C GLY A 156 -8.27 32.78 22.37
N SER A 157 -9.27 32.45 21.56
CA SER A 157 -9.88 31.12 21.51
C SER A 157 -9.77 30.54 20.11
N THR A 158 -9.67 29.22 20.02
CA THR A 158 -9.90 28.49 18.78
C THR A 158 -11.20 27.70 18.96
N GLU A 159 -12.17 27.95 18.10
CA GLU A 159 -13.47 27.30 18.12
C GLU A 159 -13.65 26.45 16.86
N PHE A 160 -14.10 25.21 17.04
CA PHE A 160 -14.50 24.35 15.94
C PHE A 160 -15.95 24.68 15.56
N LEU A 161 -16.15 25.14 14.32
CA LEU A 161 -17.47 25.58 13.83
C LEU A 161 -18.22 24.48 13.05
N GLY A 162 -17.56 23.38 12.71
CA GLY A 162 -18.18 22.25 12.02
C GLY A 162 -17.31 21.67 10.91
N ILE A 163 -17.94 20.84 10.07
CA ILE A 163 -17.33 20.20 8.91
C ILE A 163 -17.95 20.79 7.65
N GLN A 164 -17.10 21.23 6.73
CA GLN A 164 -17.49 21.55 5.37
C GLN A 164 -17.20 20.35 4.47
N GLU A 165 -18.24 19.80 3.86
CA GLU A 165 -18.09 18.81 2.80
C GLU A 165 -17.98 19.51 1.45
N SER A 166 -16.96 19.15 0.68
CA SER A 166 -16.78 19.62 -0.69
C SER A 166 -16.57 18.43 -1.61
N ILE A 167 -17.30 18.40 -2.73
CA ILE A 167 -17.10 17.41 -3.77
C ILE A 167 -15.99 17.92 -4.69
N GLN A 168 -14.87 17.21 -4.76
CA GLN A 168 -13.73 17.55 -5.60
C GLN A 168 -13.50 16.49 -6.68
N PRO A 169 -13.23 16.89 -7.93
CA PRO A 169 -12.82 15.95 -8.97
C PRO A 169 -11.36 15.54 -8.74
N VAL A 170 -11.11 14.24 -8.68
CA VAL A 170 -9.78 13.63 -8.58
C VAL A 170 -9.55 12.76 -9.82
N ILE A 171 -8.38 12.92 -10.45
CA ILE A 171 -7.98 12.08 -11.58
C ILE A 171 -7.36 10.81 -11.00
N VAL A 172 -7.93 9.66 -11.37
CA VAL A 172 -7.45 8.34 -10.95
C VAL A 172 -6.97 7.55 -12.15
N TYR A 173 -5.89 6.82 -11.94
CA TYR A 173 -5.28 5.92 -12.90
C TYR A 173 -5.42 4.49 -12.39
N GLU A 174 -5.99 3.62 -13.21
CA GLU A 174 -6.09 2.19 -12.94
C GLU A 174 -4.84 1.49 -13.49
N LYS A 175 -4.05 0.85 -12.63
CA LYS A 175 -2.90 0.02 -13.00
C LYS A 175 -3.36 -1.42 -12.96
N PHE A 176 -2.95 -2.22 -13.93
CA PHE A 176 -3.35 -3.61 -14.02
C PHE A 176 -2.19 -4.55 -14.35
N LEU A 177 -2.34 -5.79 -13.90
CA LEU A 177 -1.58 -6.96 -14.31
C LEU A 177 -2.57 -8.09 -14.60
N LYS A 178 -2.50 -8.63 -15.79
CA LYS A 178 -3.36 -9.71 -16.27
C LYS A 178 -2.49 -10.89 -16.67
N LEU A 179 -2.82 -12.04 -16.11
CA LEU A 179 -2.18 -13.32 -16.41
C LEU A 179 -3.24 -14.26 -16.97
N SER A 180 -2.97 -14.86 -18.12
CA SER A 180 -3.84 -15.88 -18.74
C SER A 180 -3.00 -17.09 -19.07
N ALA A 181 -3.28 -18.22 -18.44
CA ALA A 181 -2.61 -19.47 -18.71
C ALA A 181 -3.45 -20.33 -19.65
N ARG A 182 -2.84 -20.75 -20.75
CA ARG A 182 -3.45 -21.62 -21.75
C ARG A 182 -2.66 -22.91 -21.85
N THR A 183 -3.35 -24.01 -22.09
CA THR A 183 -2.70 -25.29 -22.35
C THR A 183 -1.81 -25.16 -23.59
N ASN A 184 -0.62 -25.75 -23.55
CA ASN A 184 0.27 -25.83 -24.70
C ASN A 184 -0.12 -26.97 -25.67
N GLN A 185 -1.40 -27.05 -26.01
CA GLN A 185 -1.92 -27.96 -27.02
C GLN A 185 -2.21 -27.16 -28.29
N GLU A 186 -1.92 -27.75 -29.44
CA GLU A 186 -2.26 -27.13 -30.71
C GLU A 186 -3.78 -26.87 -30.77
N ALA A 187 -4.09 -25.64 -31.14
CA ALA A 187 -5.42 -25.16 -31.44
C ALA A 187 -6.11 -26.07 -32.47
N ASP A 188 -7.06 -26.91 -32.05
CA ASP A 188 -7.95 -27.58 -33.01
C ASP A 188 -8.68 -26.51 -33.85
N GLU A 189 -8.49 -26.57 -35.16
CA GLU A 189 -9.21 -25.79 -36.18
C GLU A 189 -9.26 -24.27 -35.93
N GLY A 190 -8.10 -23.64 -35.72
CA GLY A 190 -7.97 -22.17 -35.71
C GLY A 190 -8.60 -21.46 -34.51
N ARG A 191 -8.99 -22.21 -33.46
CA ARG A 191 -9.43 -21.64 -32.18
C ARG A 191 -8.27 -21.55 -31.19
N PRO A 192 -8.11 -20.45 -30.42
CA PRO A 192 -7.05 -20.37 -29.42
C PRO A 192 -7.15 -21.53 -28.42
N ALA A 193 -5.99 -22.02 -27.98
CA ALA A 193 -5.91 -23.09 -26.98
C ALA A 193 -6.73 -22.75 -25.72
N PRO A 194 -7.35 -23.76 -25.08
CA PRO A 194 -8.24 -23.53 -23.94
C PRO A 194 -7.49 -22.86 -22.79
N GLU A 195 -8.15 -21.88 -22.16
CA GLU A 195 -7.66 -21.21 -20.96
C GLU A 195 -7.87 -22.11 -19.74
N VAL A 196 -6.78 -22.38 -19.02
CA VAL A 196 -6.78 -23.17 -17.79
C VAL A 196 -7.19 -22.28 -16.62
N TRP A 197 -6.57 -21.11 -16.53
CA TRP A 197 -6.89 -20.10 -15.54
C TRP A 197 -6.50 -18.71 -16.03
N SER A 198 -7.15 -17.69 -15.47
CA SER A 198 -6.77 -16.30 -15.62
C SER A 198 -6.87 -15.58 -14.29
N VAL A 199 -5.96 -14.63 -14.07
CA VAL A 199 -5.94 -13.76 -12.89
C VAL A 199 -5.76 -12.33 -13.36
N ASN A 200 -6.73 -11.49 -13.04
CA ASN A 200 -6.72 -10.06 -13.32
C ASN A 200 -6.60 -9.33 -11.98
N VAL A 201 -5.55 -8.53 -11.84
CA VAL A 201 -5.35 -7.69 -10.66
C VAL A 201 -5.28 -6.24 -11.09
N SER A 202 -6.03 -5.37 -10.42
CA SER A 202 -5.97 -3.93 -10.64
C SER A 202 -5.82 -3.14 -9.35
N ALA A 203 -5.24 -1.94 -9.44
CA ALA A 203 -5.18 -0.97 -8.38
C ALA A 203 -5.50 0.42 -8.94
N GLU A 204 -6.34 1.16 -8.23
CA GLU A 204 -6.66 2.55 -8.58
C GLU A 204 -5.95 3.49 -7.62
N ASP A 205 -5.27 4.50 -8.18
CA ASP A 205 -4.58 5.53 -7.41
C ASP A 205 -4.36 6.79 -8.27
N ASP A 206 -4.06 7.93 -7.66
CA ASP A 206 -3.80 9.20 -8.36
C ASP A 206 -2.38 9.28 -8.96
N SER A 207 -1.46 8.42 -8.52
CA SER A 207 -0.09 8.33 -9.03
C SER A 207 -0.02 7.76 -10.46
N GLN A 208 0.94 8.21 -11.26
CA GLN A 208 1.24 7.65 -12.59
C GLN A 208 2.37 6.60 -12.57
N GLU A 209 2.89 6.25 -11.39
CA GLU A 209 4.08 5.41 -11.24
C GLU A 209 3.75 3.91 -11.35
N LEU A 210 3.64 3.40 -12.58
CA LEU A 210 3.33 1.98 -12.82
C LEU A 210 4.34 1.02 -12.16
N ARG A 211 5.64 1.34 -12.23
CA ARG A 211 6.73 0.46 -11.77
C ARG A 211 6.62 0.09 -10.29
N LYS A 212 6.20 1.03 -9.44
CA LYS A 212 6.01 0.82 -8.00
C LYS A 212 4.95 -0.24 -7.71
N TYR A 213 3.91 -0.29 -8.53
CA TYR A 213 2.75 -1.18 -8.37
C TYR A 213 3.01 -2.60 -8.85
N MET A 214 3.88 -2.82 -9.84
CA MET A 214 4.12 -4.14 -10.43
C MET A 214 4.43 -5.26 -9.42
N PRO A 215 5.38 -5.11 -8.48
CA PRO A 215 5.64 -6.16 -7.50
C PRO A 215 4.45 -6.39 -6.55
N ILE A 216 3.64 -5.36 -6.28
CA ILE A 216 2.46 -5.47 -5.42
C ILE A 216 1.35 -6.25 -6.16
N LEU A 217 1.08 -5.90 -7.43
CA LEU A 217 0.11 -6.64 -8.25
C LEU A 217 0.53 -8.09 -8.44
N ALA A 218 1.82 -8.35 -8.72
CA ALA A 218 2.36 -9.70 -8.84
C ALA A 218 2.20 -10.51 -7.54
N SER A 219 2.42 -9.89 -6.38
CA SER A 219 2.19 -10.56 -5.09
C SER A 219 0.73 -10.95 -4.88
N ALA A 220 -0.20 -10.11 -5.31
CA ALA A 220 -1.62 -10.42 -5.26
C ALA A 220 -1.96 -11.61 -6.15
N THR A 221 -1.35 -11.72 -7.34
CA THR A 221 -1.65 -12.83 -8.25
C THR A 221 -1.29 -14.18 -7.66
N ALA A 222 -0.20 -14.25 -6.89
CA ALA A 222 0.35 -15.50 -6.38
C ALA A 222 -0.75 -16.33 -5.70
N ASP A 223 -1.49 -15.75 -4.76
CA ASP A 223 -2.48 -16.47 -3.95
C ASP A 223 -3.71 -16.96 -4.71
N TYR A 224 -3.97 -16.43 -5.90
CA TYR A 224 -5.18 -16.69 -6.66
C TYR A 224 -4.99 -17.54 -7.92
N ILE A 225 -3.75 -17.93 -8.25
CA ILE A 225 -3.47 -18.86 -9.35
C ILE A 225 -4.21 -20.18 -9.12
N GLY A 226 -4.97 -20.62 -10.14
CA GLY A 226 -5.75 -21.86 -10.08
C GLY A 226 -6.98 -21.80 -9.17
N THR A 227 -7.34 -20.62 -8.66
CA THR A 227 -8.53 -20.42 -7.83
C THR A 227 -9.65 -19.74 -8.61
N ASN A 228 -10.87 -19.77 -8.07
CA ASN A 228 -12.01 -19.05 -8.63
C ASN A 228 -12.61 -18.11 -7.57
N THR A 229 -12.52 -16.80 -7.80
CA THR A 229 -13.04 -15.79 -6.86
C THR A 229 -14.54 -15.58 -7.00
N LYS A 230 -15.14 -16.01 -8.12
CA LYS A 230 -16.53 -15.77 -8.58
C LYS A 230 -16.88 -14.31 -8.87
N GLU A 231 -16.30 -13.40 -8.10
CA GLU A 231 -16.43 -11.95 -8.22
C GLU A 231 -15.09 -11.29 -7.92
N SER A 232 -14.96 -10.02 -8.31
CA SER A 232 -13.79 -9.21 -7.98
C SER A 232 -13.76 -8.92 -6.48
N LYS A 233 -12.60 -9.14 -5.84
CA LYS A 233 -12.43 -8.98 -4.39
C LYS A 233 -11.36 -7.94 -4.05
N PRO A 234 -11.65 -7.00 -3.14
CA PRO A 234 -10.64 -6.07 -2.62
C PRO A 234 -9.71 -6.81 -1.65
N VAL A 235 -8.42 -6.78 -1.93
CA VAL A 235 -7.35 -7.30 -1.09
C VAL A 235 -6.45 -6.16 -0.65
N LYS A 236 -6.11 -6.10 0.63
CA LYS A 236 -5.17 -5.11 1.15
C LYS A 236 -3.79 -5.73 1.26
N ILE A 237 -2.81 -5.12 0.61
CA ILE A 237 -1.43 -5.61 0.58
C ILE A 237 -0.53 -4.51 1.13
N LYS A 238 0.34 -4.85 2.06
CA LYS A 238 1.32 -3.90 2.59
C LYS A 238 2.62 -4.04 1.82
N GLU A 239 3.26 -2.92 1.52
CA GLU A 239 4.51 -2.92 0.74
C GLU A 239 5.64 -3.77 1.35
N GLY A 240 5.66 -3.86 2.67
CA GLY A 240 6.64 -4.59 3.47
C GLY A 240 6.20 -6.01 3.83
N ASP A 241 5.11 -6.52 3.25
CA ASP A 241 4.73 -7.92 3.44
C ASP A 241 5.83 -8.84 2.88
N GLU A 242 5.99 -10.02 3.49
CA GLU A 242 7.05 -10.97 3.15
C GLU A 242 6.98 -11.40 1.68
N VAL A 243 5.77 -11.62 1.16
CA VAL A 243 5.53 -12.01 -0.24
C VAL A 243 5.95 -10.91 -1.20
N VAL A 244 5.60 -9.64 -0.91
CA VAL A 244 6.01 -8.49 -1.73
C VAL A 244 7.53 -8.35 -1.72
N THR A 245 8.14 -8.51 -0.55
CA THR A 245 9.60 -8.42 -0.39
C THR A 245 10.32 -9.55 -1.13
N PHE A 246 9.78 -10.77 -1.08
CA PHE A 246 10.29 -11.91 -1.83
C PHE A 246 10.23 -11.64 -3.34
N ILE A 247 9.10 -11.15 -3.84
CA ILE A 247 8.93 -10.83 -5.26
C ILE A 247 9.85 -9.69 -5.71
N LYS A 248 9.98 -8.62 -4.91
CA LYS A 248 10.90 -7.50 -5.21
C LYS A 248 12.36 -7.92 -5.29
N LYS A 249 12.77 -8.89 -4.47
CA LYS A 249 14.15 -9.41 -4.49
C LYS A 249 14.43 -10.22 -5.76
N GLY A 250 13.39 -10.84 -6.32
CA GLY A 250 13.54 -11.78 -7.42
C GLY A 250 14.17 -13.11 -6.97
N MET A 251 14.27 -14.04 -7.92
CA MET A 251 15.02 -15.29 -7.78
C MET A 251 16.52 -15.08 -8.01
#